data_AF-T0KP36-F1
#
_entry.id   AF-T0KP36-F1
#
_cell.length_a   1.000
_cell.length_b   1.000
_cell.length_c   1.000
_cell.angle_alpha   90.00
_cell.angle_beta   90.00
_cell.angle_gamma   90.00
#
_symmetry.space_group_name_H-M   'P 1'
#
loop_
_entity.id
_entity.type
_entity.pdbx_description
1 polymer ?
#
loop_
_entity_poly.entity_id
_entity_poly.type
_entity_poly.pdbx_seq_one_letter_code
_entity_poly.pdbx_strand_id
1 'polypeptide(L)'
;MSNRDRIEQAGSRSTEVSYDMKYYEDVSLDEKRGIQSRPDAPTDEELKTLRRVADHIPFKLFTIAFVELCERFSYYGSVIVNARLTRFQFTNFIQQPLPPGSTTGRGIDSPKGQPGALGMGQQASTGITTFNQFWQYFMPLFGAWVADKYWGRYKTICIAIAVDLVGHLILISSAIPPVITKSNENSLAALLVGMITIGFATGGFKPNISPLITEQLEIDHLTVRTTKDGERVIVDPAITINRVYNWFYLFINIGALVGQISMVYAEKYVGFWLSFTLPTCMLALCPLVMWWGKGRYRDQPPSGSVLGPALRTFFFAQRGRWSINPVKTWRNMHDGTFWENVKPSRFSDATRPKWMTYDDAWVDEL
;
A
#
# COMPACT_ATOMS: atom_id res chain seq x y z
N MET A 1 27.90 24.08 16.37
CA MET A 1 26.63 23.39 16.05
C MET A 1 26.79 22.74 14.69
N SER A 2 26.60 21.42 14.62
CA SER A 2 27.05 20.58 13.52
C SER A 2 26.07 20.63 12.35
N ASN A 3 26.55 20.42 11.12
CA ASN A 3 25.72 20.37 9.90
C ASN A 3 24.62 19.29 9.95
N ARG A 4 24.69 18.34 10.90
CA ARG A 4 23.62 17.37 11.19
C ARG A 4 22.39 18.01 11.85
N ASP A 5 22.58 18.98 12.74
CA ASP A 5 21.48 19.62 13.49
C ASP A 5 20.59 20.49 12.58
N ARG A 6 21.15 20.99 11.46
CA ARG A 6 20.41 21.79 10.47
C ARG A 6 19.54 20.96 9.53
N ILE A 7 19.90 19.69 9.27
CA ILE A 7 19.16 18.81 8.35
C ILE A 7 17.94 18.20 9.06
N GLU A 8 18.07 17.85 10.34
CA GLU A 8 16.94 17.38 11.15
C GLU A 8 15.89 18.48 11.40
N GLN A 9 16.32 19.72 11.61
CA GLN A 9 15.39 20.86 11.72
C GLN A 9 14.69 21.23 10.40
N ALA A 10 15.29 20.95 9.24
CA ALA A 10 14.68 21.23 7.94
C ALA A 10 13.61 20.19 7.54
N GLY A 11 13.76 18.93 7.96
CA GLY A 11 12.78 17.86 7.71
C GLY A 11 11.51 18.00 8.55
N SER A 12 11.61 18.45 9.80
CA SER A 12 10.43 18.69 10.64
C SER A 12 9.66 19.94 10.20
N ARG A 13 10.37 21.05 9.90
CA ARG A 13 9.76 22.31 9.44
C ARG A 13 9.06 22.19 8.09
N SER A 14 9.62 21.45 7.14
CA SER A 14 9.01 21.33 5.80
C SER A 14 7.67 20.59 5.82
N THR A 15 7.52 19.62 6.73
CA THR A 15 6.26 18.87 6.88
C THR A 15 5.23 19.68 7.67
N GLU A 16 5.63 20.37 8.75
CA GLU A 16 4.75 21.30 9.49
C GLU A 16 4.25 22.44 8.59
N VAL A 17 5.12 23.04 7.78
CA VAL A 17 4.76 24.14 6.86
C VAL A 17 3.81 23.66 5.76
N SER A 18 3.96 22.44 5.25
CA SER A 18 3.07 21.89 4.20
C SER A 18 1.63 21.68 4.71
N TYR A 19 1.48 21.16 5.92
CA TYR A 19 0.16 20.93 6.53
C TYR A 19 -0.49 22.22 7.06
N ASP A 20 0.28 23.11 7.70
CA ASP A 20 -0.24 24.44 8.07
C ASP A 20 -0.73 25.17 6.82
N MET A 21 0.02 25.12 5.71
CA MET A 21 -0.37 25.76 4.45
C MET A 21 -1.66 25.16 3.89
N LYS A 22 -1.82 23.83 3.89
CA LYS A 22 -3.06 23.16 3.48
C LYS A 22 -4.26 23.51 4.38
N TYR A 23 -4.06 23.65 5.70
CA TYR A 23 -5.10 24.08 6.63
C TYR A 23 -5.53 25.53 6.39
N TYR A 24 -4.58 26.45 6.21
CA TYR A 24 -4.90 27.83 5.84
C TYR A 24 -5.60 27.90 4.48
N GLU A 25 -5.25 27.01 3.55
CA GLU A 25 -5.90 26.90 2.25
C GLU A 25 -7.35 26.40 2.39
N ASP A 26 -7.59 25.33 3.17
CA ASP A 26 -8.92 24.79 3.46
C ASP A 26 -9.81 25.79 4.21
N VAL A 27 -9.29 26.49 5.22
CA VAL A 27 -10.03 27.56 5.93
C VAL A 27 -10.33 28.72 4.98
N SER A 28 -9.38 29.13 4.14
CA SER A 28 -9.61 30.19 3.15
C SER A 28 -10.63 29.79 2.08
N LEU A 29 -10.70 28.50 1.74
CA LEU A 29 -11.68 27.94 0.80
C LEU A 29 -13.06 27.84 1.45
N ASP A 30 -13.14 27.46 2.72
CA ASP A 30 -14.40 27.40 3.50
C ASP A 30 -14.96 28.81 3.76
N GLU A 31 -14.10 29.79 4.06
CA GLU A 31 -14.47 31.22 4.12
C GLU A 31 -14.95 31.73 2.76
N LYS A 32 -14.24 31.43 1.66
CA LYS A 32 -14.66 31.77 0.29
C LYS A 32 -15.97 31.10 -0.11
N ARG A 33 -16.31 29.94 0.47
CA ARG A 33 -17.56 29.20 0.26
C ARG A 33 -18.69 29.66 1.21
N GLY A 34 -18.43 30.62 2.10
CA GLY A 34 -19.43 31.17 3.03
C GLY A 34 -19.86 30.19 4.14
N ILE A 35 -19.02 29.19 4.45
CA ILE A 35 -19.26 28.23 5.52
C ILE A 35 -18.88 28.92 6.84
N GLN A 36 -19.84 29.07 7.77
CA GLN A 36 -19.55 29.62 9.11
C GLN A 36 -18.45 28.79 9.78
N SER A 37 -17.49 29.48 10.41
CA SER A 37 -16.45 28.81 11.20
C SER A 37 -17.10 27.88 12.22
N ARG A 38 -16.65 26.63 12.26
CA ARG A 38 -17.23 25.63 13.15
C ARG A 38 -17.08 26.11 14.61
N PRO A 39 -18.07 25.89 15.50
CA PRO A 39 -18.06 26.45 16.86
C PRO A 39 -16.85 26.03 17.71
N ASP A 40 -16.18 24.97 17.30
CA ASP A 40 -15.06 24.31 17.97
C ASP A 40 -13.70 24.55 17.29
N ALA A 41 -13.68 25.32 16.20
CA ALA A 41 -12.45 25.74 15.53
C ALA A 41 -11.66 26.76 16.37
N PRO A 42 -10.32 26.66 16.43
CA PRO A 42 -9.51 27.59 17.20
C PRO A 42 -9.52 28.99 16.60
N THR A 43 -9.61 30.00 17.47
CA THR A 43 -9.42 31.40 17.09
C THR A 43 -7.93 31.71 16.81
N ASP A 44 -7.66 32.81 16.09
CA ASP A 44 -6.29 33.24 15.76
C ASP A 44 -5.39 33.48 17.00
N GLU A 45 -5.99 33.89 18.12
CA GLU A 45 -5.29 34.04 19.39
C GLU A 45 -4.95 32.67 20.00
N GLU A 46 -5.88 31.72 19.91
CA GLU A 46 -5.70 30.35 20.42
C GLU A 46 -4.66 29.58 19.60
N LEU A 47 -4.64 29.76 18.28
CA LEU A 47 -3.62 29.18 17.40
C LEU A 47 -2.19 29.56 17.79
N LYS A 48 -1.99 30.76 18.35
CA LYS A 48 -0.68 31.26 18.77
C LYS A 48 -0.32 30.91 20.21
N THR A 49 -1.31 30.65 21.07
CA THR A 49 -1.12 30.54 22.52
C THR A 49 -1.29 29.11 23.04
N LEU A 50 -2.17 28.31 22.44
CA LEU A 50 -2.48 26.98 22.91
C LEU A 50 -1.52 25.94 22.33
N ARG A 51 -1.16 24.95 23.15
CA ARG A 51 -0.35 23.81 22.71
C ARG A 51 -1.19 22.90 21.81
N ARG A 52 -0.58 22.45 20.71
CA ARG A 52 -1.14 21.41 19.84
C ARG A 52 -0.84 20.01 20.39
N VAL A 53 -1.85 19.15 20.44
CA VAL A 53 -1.74 17.77 20.96
C VAL A 53 -2.42 16.77 20.03
N ALA A 54 -1.95 15.53 20.04
CA ALA A 54 -2.62 14.42 19.37
C ALA A 54 -3.86 13.96 20.16
N ASP A 55 -4.90 13.54 19.47
CA ASP A 55 -6.04 12.88 20.11
C ASP A 55 -5.71 11.43 20.50
N HIS A 56 -6.61 10.84 21.29
CA HIS A 56 -6.58 9.43 21.64
C HIS A 56 -6.78 8.55 20.40
N ILE A 57 -5.89 7.58 20.19
CA ILE A 57 -5.96 6.63 19.09
C ILE A 57 -6.98 5.52 19.43
N PRO A 58 -8.10 5.38 18.71
CA PRO A 58 -9.08 4.36 19.03
C PRO A 58 -8.53 2.95 18.72
N PHE A 59 -8.91 1.97 19.55
CA PHE A 59 -8.38 0.60 19.45
C PHE A 59 -8.61 -0.05 18.06
N LYS A 60 -9.69 0.35 17.37
CA LYS A 60 -10.02 -0.11 16.02
C LYS A 60 -8.89 0.13 15.00
N LEU A 61 -8.05 1.16 15.16
CA LEU A 61 -6.90 1.40 14.27
C LEU A 61 -5.80 0.35 14.43
N PHE A 62 -5.55 -0.13 15.65
CA PHE A 62 -4.56 -1.19 15.88
C PHE A 62 -4.97 -2.52 15.25
N THR A 63 -6.28 -2.77 15.11
CA THR A 63 -6.74 -3.97 14.40
C THR A 63 -6.44 -3.92 12.90
N ILE A 64 -6.50 -2.74 12.28
CA ILE A 64 -6.10 -2.52 10.88
C ILE A 64 -4.58 -2.64 10.74
N ALA A 65 -3.83 -2.05 11.68
CA ALA A 65 -2.36 -2.18 11.72
C ALA A 65 -1.89 -3.64 11.93
N PHE A 66 -2.64 -4.44 12.68
CA PHE A 66 -2.36 -5.87 12.84
C PHE A 66 -2.60 -6.65 11.53
N VAL A 67 -3.67 -6.33 10.79
CA VAL A 67 -3.91 -6.95 9.49
C VAL A 67 -2.79 -6.60 8.49
N GLU A 68 -2.31 -5.35 8.50
CA GLU A 68 -1.12 -4.95 7.74
C GLU A 68 0.13 -5.73 8.19
N LEU A 69 0.35 -5.88 9.50
CA LEU A 69 1.47 -6.66 10.03
C LEU A 69 1.47 -8.09 9.49
N CYS A 70 0.32 -8.76 9.47
CA CYS A 70 0.18 -10.12 8.94
C CYS A 70 0.50 -10.19 7.44
N GLU A 71 0.05 -9.22 6.64
CA GLU A 71 0.41 -9.15 5.22
C GLU A 71 1.92 -8.95 5.03
N ARG A 72 2.53 -8.06 5.83
CA ARG A 72 3.97 -7.78 5.75
C ARG A 72 4.83 -8.94 6.21
N PHE A 73 4.38 -9.64 7.26
CA PHE A 73 4.98 -10.90 7.68
C PHE A 73 5.00 -11.88 6.52
N SER A 74 3.87 -12.02 5.80
CA SER A 74 3.78 -12.89 4.64
C SER A 74 4.67 -12.46 3.48
N TYR A 75 4.54 -11.21 3.04
CA TYR A 75 5.23 -10.68 1.88
C TYR A 75 6.75 -10.73 2.04
N TYR A 76 7.29 -10.22 3.14
CA TYR A 76 8.74 -10.16 3.34
C TYR A 76 9.37 -11.49 3.72
N GLY A 77 8.62 -12.39 4.35
CA GLY A 77 9.11 -13.75 4.60
C GLY A 77 9.14 -14.60 3.32
N SER A 78 8.19 -14.39 2.40
CA SER A 78 8.11 -15.14 1.13
C SER A 78 9.01 -14.55 0.04
N VAL A 79 9.12 -13.21 -0.03
CA VAL A 79 9.83 -12.48 -1.09
C VAL A 79 11.07 -11.80 -0.51
N ILE A 80 12.23 -12.46 -0.51
CA ILE A 80 13.50 -11.77 -0.24
C ILE A 80 14.22 -11.42 -1.55
N VAL A 81 14.25 -10.10 -1.78
CA VAL A 81 14.89 -9.36 -2.86
C VAL A 81 16.36 -9.07 -2.49
N ASN A 82 17.28 -9.49 -3.36
CA ASN A 82 18.62 -8.93 -3.59
C ASN A 82 19.46 -8.47 -2.38
N ALA A 83 19.73 -9.34 -1.40
CA ALA A 83 20.88 -9.19 -0.53
C ALA A 83 21.79 -10.43 -0.63
N ARG A 84 23.07 -10.23 -0.94
CA ARG A 84 24.08 -11.30 -1.16
C ARG A 84 24.27 -12.22 0.06
N LEU A 85 23.77 -11.83 1.23
CA LEU A 85 23.82 -12.61 2.47
C LEU A 85 22.52 -13.37 2.77
N THR A 86 21.44 -13.11 2.02
CA THR A 86 20.09 -13.49 2.44
C THR A 86 19.21 -13.86 1.22
N ARG A 87 19.56 -14.91 0.46
CA ARG A 87 18.75 -15.40 -0.70
C ARG A 87 17.78 -16.45 -0.20
N PHE A 88 16.47 -16.20 -0.17
CA PHE A 88 15.57 -17.11 0.55
C PHE A 88 14.18 -17.28 -0.09
N GLN A 89 13.62 -18.47 0.15
CA GLN A 89 12.40 -19.04 -0.38
C GLN A 89 12.26 -19.12 -1.90
N PHE A 90 11.53 -18.23 -2.59
CA PHE A 90 11.25 -18.39 -4.03
C PHE A 90 12.51 -18.55 -4.87
N THR A 91 13.54 -17.75 -4.56
CA THR A 91 14.80 -17.80 -5.29
C THR A 91 15.47 -19.16 -5.14
N ASN A 92 15.56 -19.70 -3.92
CA ASN A 92 16.19 -21.00 -3.64
C ASN A 92 15.32 -22.16 -4.13
N PHE A 93 14.01 -22.08 -3.91
CA PHE A 93 13.02 -23.04 -4.34
C PHE A 93 13.09 -23.25 -5.87
N ILE A 94 13.21 -22.16 -6.64
CA ILE A 94 13.32 -22.23 -8.11
C ILE A 94 14.74 -22.58 -8.56
N GLN A 95 15.76 -21.93 -7.99
CA GLN A 95 17.13 -21.98 -8.49
C GLN A 95 17.84 -23.30 -8.16
N GLN A 96 17.75 -23.74 -6.91
CA GLN A 96 18.58 -24.82 -6.39
C GLN A 96 17.88 -26.17 -6.58
N PRO A 97 18.62 -27.24 -6.92
CA PRO A 97 18.05 -28.57 -7.02
C PRO A 97 17.71 -29.13 -5.64
N LEU A 98 16.76 -30.06 -5.60
CA LEU A 98 16.45 -30.84 -4.41
C LEU A 98 17.71 -31.59 -3.91
N PRO A 99 18.11 -31.47 -2.62
CA PRO A 99 19.24 -32.22 -2.10
C PRO A 99 19.04 -33.74 -2.20
N PRO A 100 20.09 -34.55 -2.48
CA PRO A 100 19.97 -35.99 -2.63
C PRO A 100 19.37 -36.66 -1.38
N GLY A 101 18.28 -37.41 -1.53
CA GLY A 101 17.58 -38.07 -0.43
C GLY A 101 16.67 -37.16 0.41
N SER A 102 16.60 -35.87 0.11
CA SER A 102 15.66 -34.94 0.75
C SER A 102 14.29 -35.02 0.08
N THR A 103 13.24 -35.00 0.89
CA THR A 103 11.85 -34.92 0.41
C THR A 103 11.25 -33.53 0.60
N THR A 104 11.87 -32.67 1.42
CA THR A 104 11.35 -31.35 1.81
C THR A 104 12.18 -30.18 1.28
N GLY A 105 13.38 -30.43 0.74
CA GLY A 105 14.27 -29.40 0.23
C GLY A 105 15.01 -28.60 1.31
N ARG A 106 15.05 -29.11 2.55
CA ARG A 106 15.69 -28.43 3.69
C ARG A 106 17.19 -28.26 3.50
N GLY A 107 17.72 -27.15 4.02
CA GLY A 107 19.12 -26.78 3.86
C GLY A 107 20.11 -27.74 4.53
N ILE A 108 19.72 -28.40 5.63
CA ILE A 108 20.60 -29.35 6.35
C ILE A 108 20.98 -30.56 5.49
N ASP A 109 20.10 -31.01 4.60
CA ASP A 109 20.39 -32.16 3.73
C ASP A 109 21.37 -31.82 2.61
N SER A 110 21.63 -30.53 2.39
CA SER A 110 22.56 -30.05 1.37
C SER A 110 23.99 -29.97 1.92
N PRO A 111 25.01 -30.46 1.20
CA PRO A 111 26.42 -30.34 1.61
C PRO A 111 26.87 -28.90 1.84
N LYS A 112 26.19 -27.91 1.21
CA LYS A 112 26.48 -26.48 1.34
C LYS A 112 25.57 -25.77 2.34
N GLY A 113 24.68 -26.50 3.03
CA GLY A 113 23.69 -25.92 3.94
C GLY A 113 22.60 -25.11 3.23
N GLN A 114 22.46 -25.25 1.90
CA GLN A 114 21.57 -24.45 1.08
C GLN A 114 20.29 -25.22 0.72
N PRO A 115 19.10 -24.69 1.05
CA PRO A 115 17.82 -25.29 0.67
C PRO A 115 17.57 -25.18 -0.85
N GLY A 116 16.78 -26.11 -1.40
CA GLY A 116 16.47 -26.17 -2.84
C GLY A 116 15.38 -27.17 -3.20
N ALA A 117 14.76 -26.99 -4.37
CA ALA A 117 13.69 -27.87 -4.87
C ALA A 117 13.75 -28.06 -6.40
N LEU A 118 13.44 -27.03 -7.20
CA LEU A 118 13.14 -27.17 -8.63
C LEU A 118 14.37 -27.26 -9.55
N GLY A 119 15.52 -26.72 -9.14
CA GLY A 119 16.78 -26.81 -9.90
C GLY A 119 16.79 -26.13 -11.27
N MET A 120 15.96 -25.10 -11.50
CA MET A 120 15.83 -24.42 -12.80
C MET A 120 16.95 -23.42 -13.09
N GLY A 121 17.88 -23.23 -12.15
CA GLY A 121 19.00 -22.32 -12.29
C GLY A 121 18.65 -20.84 -12.10
N GLN A 122 19.68 -20.00 -12.19
CA GLN A 122 19.60 -18.58 -11.85
C GLN A 122 18.71 -17.80 -12.83
N GLN A 123 18.78 -18.10 -14.13
CA GLN A 123 18.05 -17.35 -15.16
C GLN A 123 16.54 -17.45 -14.97
N ALA A 124 16.02 -18.67 -14.78
CA ALA A 124 14.60 -18.90 -14.53
C ALA A 124 14.16 -18.24 -13.21
N SER A 125 14.94 -18.41 -12.14
CA SER A 125 14.68 -17.81 -10.83
C SER A 125 14.58 -16.29 -10.89
N THR A 126 15.56 -15.64 -11.53
CA THR A 126 15.53 -14.18 -11.74
C THR A 126 14.34 -13.75 -12.60
N GLY A 127 14.05 -14.44 -13.71
CA GLY A 127 12.90 -14.10 -14.56
C GLY A 127 11.56 -14.15 -13.82
N ILE A 128 11.31 -15.24 -13.08
CA ILE A 128 10.06 -15.46 -12.34
C ILE A 128 9.92 -14.46 -11.17
N THR A 129 11.01 -14.20 -10.43
CA THR A 129 10.98 -13.25 -9.31
C THR A 129 10.83 -11.81 -9.77
N THR A 130 11.48 -11.41 -10.87
CA THR A 130 11.27 -10.08 -11.48
C THR A 130 9.85 -9.92 -12.03
N PHE A 131 9.28 -10.95 -12.67
CA PHE A 131 7.88 -10.94 -13.06
C PHE A 131 6.94 -10.74 -11.86
N ASN A 132 7.16 -11.48 -10.78
CA ASN A 132 6.37 -11.34 -9.56
C ASN A 132 6.45 -9.93 -8.98
N GLN A 133 7.65 -9.35 -8.96
CA GLN A 133 7.85 -7.97 -8.52
C GLN A 133 7.03 -7.00 -9.38
N PHE A 134 7.16 -7.08 -10.71
CA PHE A 134 6.34 -6.29 -11.64
C PHE A 134 4.84 -6.46 -11.35
N TRP A 135 4.37 -7.70 -11.25
CA TRP A 135 2.97 -8.03 -11.04
C TRP A 135 2.41 -7.42 -9.76
N GLN A 136 3.18 -7.50 -8.66
CA GLN A 136 2.77 -6.96 -7.36
C GLN A 136 2.82 -5.44 -7.25
N TYR A 137 3.55 -4.74 -8.12
CA TYR A 137 3.51 -3.29 -8.23
C TYR A 137 2.46 -2.80 -9.23
N PHE A 138 2.15 -3.61 -10.24
CA PHE A 138 1.14 -3.29 -11.23
C PHE A 138 -0.29 -3.46 -10.69
N MET A 139 -0.57 -4.58 -10.02
CA MET A 139 -1.91 -4.92 -9.54
C MET A 139 -2.52 -3.92 -8.53
N PRO A 140 -1.76 -3.25 -7.65
CA PRO A 140 -2.29 -2.17 -6.81
C PRO A 140 -2.98 -1.04 -7.58
N LEU A 141 -2.52 -0.70 -8.78
CA LEU A 141 -3.17 0.32 -9.61
C LEU A 141 -4.60 -0.11 -9.99
N PHE A 142 -4.77 -1.38 -10.33
CA PHE A 142 -6.06 -1.95 -10.65
C PHE A 142 -6.95 -2.09 -9.41
N GLY A 143 -6.42 -2.58 -8.29
CA GLY A 143 -7.19 -2.76 -7.07
C GLY A 143 -7.65 -1.45 -6.42
N ALA A 144 -6.85 -0.39 -6.52
CA ALA A 144 -7.27 0.96 -6.14
C ALA A 144 -8.48 1.44 -6.96
N TRP A 145 -8.39 1.31 -8.29
CA TRP A 145 -9.49 1.67 -9.19
C TRP A 145 -10.79 0.91 -8.89
N VAL A 146 -10.70 -0.39 -8.57
CA VAL A 146 -11.88 -1.20 -8.20
C VAL A 146 -12.49 -0.72 -6.88
N ALA A 147 -11.65 -0.46 -5.87
CA ALA A 147 -12.11 0.00 -4.57
C ALA A 147 -12.78 1.37 -4.64
N ASP A 148 -12.16 2.32 -5.34
CA ASP A 148 -12.64 3.71 -5.44
C ASP A 148 -13.91 3.85 -6.29
N LYS A 149 -14.13 2.94 -7.25
CA LYS A 149 -15.27 3.03 -8.19
C LYS A 149 -16.45 2.13 -7.85
N TYR A 150 -16.22 0.90 -7.37
CA TYR A 150 -17.29 -0.11 -7.30
C TYR A 150 -17.55 -0.64 -5.89
N TRP A 151 -16.50 -1.07 -5.18
CA TRP A 151 -16.69 -1.93 -3.99
C TRP A 151 -16.54 -1.19 -2.67
N GLY A 152 -15.78 -0.09 -2.64
CA GLY A 152 -15.29 0.51 -1.40
C GLY A 152 -14.09 -0.25 -0.84
N ARG A 153 -13.34 0.42 0.05
CA ARG A 153 -12.04 -0.07 0.55
C ARG A 153 -12.18 -1.32 1.41
N TYR A 154 -13.09 -1.31 2.39
CA TYR A 154 -13.30 -2.44 3.30
C TYR A 154 -13.63 -3.75 2.55
N LYS A 155 -14.60 -3.72 1.62
CA LYS A 155 -14.97 -4.92 0.84
C LYS A 155 -13.81 -5.41 -0.03
N THR A 156 -13.08 -4.49 -0.65
CA THR A 156 -11.93 -4.84 -1.50
C THR A 156 -10.83 -5.53 -0.68
N ILE A 157 -10.55 -5.04 0.53
CA ILE A 157 -9.57 -5.66 1.45
C ILE A 157 -10.05 -7.06 1.89
N CYS A 158 -11.32 -7.22 2.25
CA CYS A 158 -11.85 -8.53 2.65
C CYS A 158 -11.76 -9.57 1.52
N ILE A 159 -12.09 -9.18 0.28
CA ILE A 159 -11.96 -10.06 -0.89
C ILE A 159 -10.48 -10.36 -1.16
N ALA A 160 -9.62 -9.34 -1.07
CA ALA A 160 -8.18 -9.50 -1.25
C ALA A 160 -7.59 -10.51 -0.27
N ILE A 161 -7.91 -10.42 1.03
CA ILE A 161 -7.45 -11.38 2.04
C ILE A 161 -7.93 -12.80 1.73
N ALA A 162 -9.17 -12.97 1.27
CA ALA A 162 -9.69 -14.28 0.90
C ALA A 162 -8.94 -14.86 -0.31
N VAL A 163 -8.68 -14.05 -1.34
CA VAL A 163 -7.87 -14.44 -2.50
C VAL A 163 -6.43 -14.74 -2.08
N ASP A 164 -5.88 -13.99 -1.13
CA ASP A 164 -4.52 -14.18 -0.62
C ASP A 164 -4.37 -15.55 0.05
N LEU A 165 -5.33 -15.91 0.90
CA LEU A 165 -5.39 -17.21 1.55
C LEU A 165 -5.45 -18.35 0.53
N VAL A 166 -6.26 -18.22 -0.52
CA VAL A 166 -6.31 -19.22 -1.60
C VAL A 166 -4.97 -19.31 -2.32
N GLY A 167 -4.34 -18.18 -2.64
CA GLY A 167 -3.02 -18.14 -3.27
C GLY A 167 -1.95 -18.82 -2.42
N HIS A 168 -1.97 -18.60 -1.11
CA HIS A 168 -1.07 -19.24 -0.15
C HIS A 168 -1.32 -20.74 0.01
N LEU A 169 -2.58 -21.20 -0.01
CA LEU A 169 -2.89 -22.63 0.00
C LEU A 169 -2.36 -23.35 -1.26
N ILE A 170 -2.49 -22.70 -2.43
CA ILE A 170 -1.91 -23.20 -3.68
C ILE A 170 -0.37 -23.21 -3.57
N LEU A 171 0.22 -22.18 -2.97
CA LEU A 171 1.66 -22.11 -2.75
C LEU A 171 2.16 -23.23 -1.83
N ILE A 172 1.47 -23.53 -0.74
CA ILE A 172 1.77 -24.69 0.12
C ILE A 172 1.74 -25.97 -0.71
N SER A 173 0.71 -26.15 -1.54
CA SER A 173 0.55 -27.35 -2.39
C SER A 173 1.75 -27.58 -3.31
N SER A 174 2.38 -26.50 -3.81
CA SER A 174 3.58 -26.57 -4.64
C SER A 174 4.79 -27.17 -3.91
N ALA A 175 4.84 -27.02 -2.58
CA ALA A 175 5.97 -27.39 -1.74
C ALA A 175 5.76 -28.66 -0.90
N ILE A 176 4.62 -29.36 -1.04
CA ILE A 176 4.37 -30.60 -0.31
C ILE A 176 5.29 -31.69 -0.85
N PRO A 177 5.94 -32.52 0.00
CA PRO A 177 6.94 -33.50 -0.42
C PRO A 177 6.58 -34.41 -1.61
N PRO A 178 5.35 -34.95 -1.74
CA PRO A 178 4.97 -35.78 -2.89
C PRO A 178 4.88 -35.00 -4.20
N VAL A 179 4.66 -33.69 -4.15
CA VAL A 179 4.54 -32.83 -5.33
C VAL A 179 5.93 -32.46 -5.84
N ILE A 180 6.83 -32.07 -4.94
CA ILE A 180 8.24 -31.77 -5.28
C ILE A 180 8.95 -33.01 -5.85
N THR A 181 8.74 -34.19 -5.25
CA THR A 181 9.51 -35.40 -5.61
C THR A 181 9.01 -36.11 -6.87
N LYS A 182 7.73 -35.95 -7.26
CA LYS A 182 7.14 -36.66 -8.41
C LYS A 182 7.24 -35.90 -9.73
N SER A 183 7.12 -34.57 -9.71
CA SER A 183 7.23 -33.76 -10.93
C SER A 183 7.55 -32.31 -10.60
N ASN A 184 8.74 -31.86 -11.00
CA ASN A 184 9.14 -30.46 -10.91
C ASN A 184 8.22 -29.54 -11.71
N GLU A 185 7.61 -30.02 -12.79
CA GLU A 185 6.70 -29.25 -13.64
C GLU A 185 5.39 -28.92 -12.90
N ASN A 186 4.82 -29.89 -12.18
CA ASN A 186 3.60 -29.68 -11.39
C ASN A 186 3.83 -28.71 -10.24
N SER A 187 4.98 -28.83 -9.57
CA SER A 187 5.39 -27.91 -8.50
C SER A 187 5.58 -26.49 -9.04
N LEU A 188 6.25 -26.33 -10.19
CA LEU A 188 6.40 -25.04 -10.86
C LEU A 188 5.05 -24.43 -11.29
N ALA A 189 4.15 -25.23 -11.86
CA ALA A 189 2.84 -24.75 -12.27
C ALA A 189 2.03 -24.24 -11.07
N ALA A 190 1.98 -25.01 -9.98
CA ALA A 190 1.32 -24.59 -8.74
C ALA A 190 1.97 -23.33 -8.15
N LEU A 191 3.30 -23.22 -8.20
CA LEU A 191 4.04 -22.05 -7.77
C LEU A 191 3.60 -20.79 -8.54
N LEU A 192 3.57 -20.86 -9.88
CA LEU A 192 3.20 -19.74 -10.73
C LEU A 192 1.74 -19.32 -10.54
N VAL A 193 0.82 -20.29 -10.45
CA VAL A 193 -0.60 -20.01 -10.19
C VAL A 193 -0.78 -19.37 -8.82
N GLY A 194 -0.10 -19.87 -7.79
CA GLY A 194 -0.10 -19.28 -6.46
C GLY A 194 0.42 -17.85 -6.46
N MET A 195 1.56 -17.59 -7.11
CA MET A 195 2.16 -16.26 -7.22
C MET A 195 1.26 -15.25 -7.94
N ILE A 196 0.64 -15.63 -9.06
CA ILE A 196 -0.29 -14.77 -9.79
C ILE A 196 -1.51 -14.44 -8.92
N THR A 197 -2.05 -15.45 -8.22
CA THR A 197 -3.20 -15.31 -7.31
C THR A 197 -2.89 -14.37 -6.15
N ILE A 198 -1.73 -14.54 -5.50
CA ILE A 198 -1.26 -13.64 -4.43
C ILE A 198 -1.11 -12.21 -4.98
N GLY A 199 -0.57 -12.03 -6.19
CA GLY A 199 -0.47 -10.69 -6.77
C GLY A 199 -1.82 -9.98 -6.99
N PHE A 200 -2.89 -10.72 -7.33
CA PHE A 200 -4.25 -10.16 -7.35
C PHE A 200 -4.70 -9.71 -5.96
N ALA A 201 -4.44 -10.52 -4.94
CA ALA A 201 -4.74 -10.17 -3.55
C ALA A 201 -3.97 -8.93 -3.09
N THR A 202 -2.65 -8.91 -3.31
CA THR A 202 -1.78 -7.76 -3.04
C THR A 202 -2.32 -6.49 -3.70
N GLY A 203 -2.84 -6.59 -4.92
CA GLY A 203 -3.43 -5.47 -5.64
C GLY A 203 -4.66 -4.87 -4.96
N GLY A 204 -5.55 -5.70 -4.43
CA GLY A 204 -6.72 -5.24 -3.69
C GLY A 204 -6.42 -4.79 -2.25
N PHE A 205 -5.32 -5.27 -1.67
CA PHE A 205 -4.97 -4.97 -0.28
C PHE A 205 -4.15 -3.69 -0.13
N LYS A 206 -2.99 -3.62 -0.80
CA LYS A 206 -1.96 -2.57 -0.60
C LYS A 206 -2.46 -1.13 -0.74
N PRO A 207 -3.21 -0.75 -1.78
CA PRO A 207 -3.61 0.64 -1.96
C PRO A 207 -4.74 1.08 -1.01
N ASN A 208 -5.43 0.12 -0.37
CA ASN A 208 -6.68 0.38 0.33
C ASN A 208 -6.54 0.39 1.85
N ILE A 209 -5.58 -0.35 2.41
CA ILE A 209 -5.42 -0.52 3.86
C ILE A 209 -4.94 0.76 4.57
N SER A 210 -4.04 1.51 3.95
CA SER A 210 -3.52 2.77 4.50
C SER A 210 -4.60 3.87 4.53
N PRO A 211 -5.35 4.15 3.43
CA PRO A 211 -6.47 5.06 3.51
C PRO A 211 -7.54 4.61 4.54
N LEU A 212 -7.80 3.31 4.64
CA LEU A 212 -8.78 2.79 5.61
C LEU A 212 -8.40 3.14 7.06
N ILE A 213 -7.12 3.11 7.46
CA ILE A 213 -6.71 3.47 8.82
C ILE A 213 -6.98 4.94 9.12
N THR A 214 -6.70 5.82 8.16
CA THR A 214 -6.94 7.25 8.31
C THR A 214 -8.42 7.61 8.34
N GLU A 215 -9.26 6.90 7.58
CA GLU A 215 -10.71 7.07 7.59
C GLU A 215 -11.37 6.73 8.95
N GLN A 216 -10.66 5.99 9.81
CA GLN A 216 -11.16 5.67 11.15
C GLN A 216 -11.01 6.81 12.15
N LEU A 217 -10.24 7.84 11.82
CA LEU A 217 -10.10 9.05 12.63
C LEU A 217 -11.32 9.94 12.41
N GLU A 218 -11.89 10.42 13.51
CA GLU A 218 -13.12 11.23 13.49
C GLU A 218 -12.84 12.73 13.37
N ILE A 219 -11.58 13.14 13.52
CA ILE A 219 -11.18 14.54 13.51
C ILE A 219 -10.66 14.91 12.12
N ASP A 220 -11.41 15.77 11.45
CA ASP A 220 -11.13 16.33 10.12
C ASP A 220 -10.61 17.77 10.16
N HIS A 221 -10.60 18.43 11.33
CA HIS A 221 -10.22 19.84 11.49
C HIS A 221 -9.60 20.11 12.87
N LEU A 222 -8.95 21.27 13.05
CA LEU A 222 -8.43 21.68 14.35
C LEU A 222 -9.60 21.91 15.32
N THR A 223 -9.56 21.26 16.48
CA THR A 223 -10.62 21.38 17.49
C THR A 223 -10.02 21.81 18.82
N VAL A 224 -10.61 22.80 19.49
CA VAL A 224 -10.21 23.17 20.85
C VAL A 224 -10.90 22.25 21.85
N ARG A 225 -10.12 21.57 22.69
CA ARG A 225 -10.65 20.76 23.80
C ARG A 225 -10.02 21.17 25.12
N THR A 226 -10.81 21.10 26.19
CA THR A 226 -10.31 21.25 27.55
C THR A 226 -9.92 19.88 28.09
N THR A 227 -8.66 19.74 28.47
CA THR A 227 -8.09 18.52 29.06
C THR A 227 -8.73 18.25 30.43
N LYS A 228 -8.62 17.02 30.94
CA LYS A 228 -9.11 16.67 32.29
C LYS A 228 -8.49 17.54 33.40
N ASP A 229 -7.29 18.06 33.16
CA ASP A 229 -6.55 18.94 34.05
C ASP A 229 -6.96 20.43 33.91
N GLY A 230 -7.97 20.75 33.10
CA GLY A 230 -8.47 22.11 32.88
C GLY A 230 -7.70 22.94 31.84
N GLU A 231 -6.60 22.42 31.29
CA GLU A 231 -5.81 23.08 30.24
C GLU A 231 -6.57 23.06 28.90
N ARG A 232 -6.72 24.22 28.25
CA ARG A 232 -7.24 24.30 26.87
C ARG A 232 -6.11 23.94 25.90
N VAL A 233 -6.36 22.96 25.04
CA VAL A 233 -5.39 22.49 24.05
C VAL A 233 -6.04 22.41 22.68
N ILE A 234 -5.23 22.59 21.65
CA ILE A 234 -5.67 22.39 20.26
C ILE A 234 -5.40 20.94 19.92
N VAL A 235 -6.44 20.21 19.54
CA VAL A 235 -6.31 18.86 19.00
C VAL A 235 -6.04 18.99 17.50
N ASP A 236 -4.85 18.57 17.10
CA ASP A 236 -4.40 18.67 15.71
C ASP A 236 -4.58 17.31 14.99
N PRO A 237 -5.40 17.23 13.92
CA PRO A 237 -5.55 16.03 13.11
C PRO A 237 -4.23 15.54 12.54
N ALA A 238 -3.35 16.44 12.09
CA ALA A 238 -2.09 16.08 11.47
C ALA A 238 -1.14 15.39 12.46
N ILE A 239 -1.06 15.91 13.69
CA ILE A 239 -0.26 15.27 14.76
C ILE A 239 -0.85 13.88 15.10
N THR A 240 -2.18 13.76 15.13
CA THR A 240 -2.87 12.49 15.38
C THR A 240 -2.59 11.47 14.27
N ILE A 241 -2.72 11.87 13.00
CA ILE A 241 -2.43 11.06 11.82
C ILE A 241 -0.96 10.62 11.82
N ASN A 242 -0.02 11.54 12.08
CA ASN A 242 1.40 11.22 12.17
C ASN A 242 1.68 10.17 13.25
N ARG A 243 1.05 10.31 14.43
CA ARG A 243 1.20 9.34 15.53
C ARG A 243 0.63 7.97 15.15
N VAL A 244 -0.51 7.92 14.46
CA VAL A 244 -1.10 6.69 13.94
C VAL A 244 -0.17 6.03 12.93
N TYR A 245 0.38 6.78 11.98
CA TYR A 245 1.33 6.25 11.00
C TYR A 245 2.61 5.73 11.63
N ASN A 246 3.13 6.39 12.68
CA ASN A 246 4.29 5.87 13.42
C ASN A 246 4.02 4.47 14.00
N TRP A 247 2.84 4.26 14.60
CA TRP A 247 2.43 2.93 15.06
C TRP A 247 2.22 1.96 13.90
N PHE A 248 1.57 2.40 12.82
CA PHE A 248 1.34 1.58 11.64
C PHE A 248 2.67 1.08 11.03
N TYR A 249 3.66 1.96 10.87
CA TYR A 249 4.99 1.59 10.37
C TYR A 249 5.78 0.72 11.35
N LEU A 250 5.61 0.91 12.66
CA LEU A 250 6.19 0.00 13.63
C LEU A 250 5.67 -1.43 13.45
N PHE A 251 4.36 -1.60 13.28
CA PHE A 251 3.73 -2.90 13.00
C PHE A 251 4.23 -3.52 11.69
N ILE A 252 4.37 -2.73 10.63
CA ILE A 252 4.97 -3.17 9.35
C ILE A 252 6.39 -3.71 9.57
N ASN A 253 7.24 -2.96 10.28
CA ASN A 253 8.62 -3.33 10.53
C ASN A 253 8.73 -4.59 11.39
N ILE A 254 7.88 -4.74 12.41
CA ILE A 254 7.81 -5.95 13.23
C ILE A 254 7.41 -7.14 12.36
N GLY A 255 6.35 -7.02 11.55
CA GLY A 255 5.92 -8.06 10.63
C GLY A 255 7.04 -8.49 9.69
N ALA A 256 7.71 -7.53 9.06
CA ALA A 256 8.82 -7.78 8.15
C ALA A 256 9.99 -8.51 8.84
N LEU A 257 10.42 -8.04 10.01
CA LEU A 257 11.53 -8.63 10.77
C LEU A 257 11.21 -10.07 11.20
N VAL A 258 10.05 -10.28 11.81
CA VAL A 258 9.65 -11.61 12.33
C VAL A 258 9.40 -12.57 11.17
N GLY A 259 8.81 -12.12 10.07
CA GLY A 259 8.60 -12.91 8.85
C GLY A 259 9.92 -13.40 8.25
N GLN A 260 10.87 -12.50 8.06
CA GLN A 260 12.19 -12.83 7.53
C GLN A 260 12.94 -13.82 8.41
N ILE A 261 12.97 -13.61 9.73
CA ILE A 261 13.70 -14.50 10.64
C ILE A 261 13.04 -15.89 10.68
N SER A 262 11.73 -15.94 10.91
CA SER A 262 11.01 -17.21 11.11
C SER A 262 11.02 -18.10 9.87
N MET A 263 10.74 -17.54 8.69
CA MET A 263 10.63 -18.31 7.45
C MET A 263 12.00 -18.82 6.96
N VAL A 264 13.06 -18.01 7.07
CA VAL A 264 14.42 -18.45 6.73
C VAL A 264 14.86 -19.65 7.58
N TYR A 265 14.54 -19.64 8.87
CA TYR A 265 14.82 -20.77 9.74
C TYR A 265 13.93 -21.98 9.44
N ALA A 266 12.64 -21.77 9.16
CA ALA A 266 11.74 -22.85 8.75
C ALA A 266 12.22 -23.54 7.46
N GLU A 267 12.62 -22.76 6.45
CA GLU A 267 13.20 -23.23 5.19
C GLU A 267 14.48 -24.06 5.43
N LYS A 268 15.39 -23.54 6.26
CA LYS A 268 16.68 -24.18 6.53
C LYS A 268 16.57 -25.49 7.30
N TYR A 269 15.74 -25.52 8.35
CA TYR A 269 15.69 -26.64 9.30
C TYR A 269 14.63 -27.70 8.96
N VAL A 270 13.49 -27.30 8.38
CA VAL A 270 12.35 -28.20 8.17
C VAL A 270 12.03 -28.38 6.68
N GLY A 271 11.95 -27.29 5.94
CA GLY A 271 11.71 -27.26 4.50
C GLY A 271 10.67 -26.25 4.05
N PHE A 272 10.43 -26.18 2.74
CA PHE A 272 9.62 -25.12 2.12
C PHE A 272 8.14 -25.15 2.52
N TRP A 273 7.56 -26.34 2.71
CA TRP A 273 6.14 -26.49 3.08
C TRP A 273 5.79 -25.79 4.40
N LEU A 274 6.67 -25.88 5.42
CA LEU A 274 6.43 -25.24 6.72
C LEU A 274 6.53 -23.73 6.57
N SER A 275 7.54 -23.27 5.83
CA SER A 275 7.77 -21.86 5.61
C SER A 275 6.63 -21.18 4.85
N PHE A 276 5.94 -21.88 3.94
CA PHE A 276 4.70 -21.40 3.31
C PHE A 276 3.46 -21.54 4.20
N THR A 277 3.46 -22.44 5.17
CA THR A 277 2.36 -22.60 6.14
C THR A 277 2.34 -21.47 7.17
N LEU A 278 3.51 -21.01 7.65
CA LEU A 278 3.62 -19.91 8.61
C LEU A 278 2.83 -18.63 8.21
N PRO A 279 3.01 -18.06 7.01
CA PRO A 279 2.25 -16.88 6.58
C PRO A 279 0.77 -17.18 6.42
N THR A 280 0.41 -18.40 5.97
CA THR A 280 -0.99 -18.82 5.86
C THR A 280 -1.70 -18.81 7.21
N CYS A 281 -1.05 -19.29 8.27
CA CYS A 281 -1.59 -19.26 9.63
C CYS A 281 -1.79 -17.83 10.14
N MET A 282 -0.85 -16.91 9.85
CA MET A 282 -0.99 -15.50 10.22
C MET A 282 -2.11 -14.82 9.44
N LEU A 283 -2.18 -15.03 8.12
CA LEU A 283 -3.22 -14.48 7.26
C LEU A 283 -4.61 -15.04 7.61
N ALA A 284 -4.71 -16.26 8.12
CA ALA A 284 -5.98 -16.85 8.54
C ALA A 284 -6.61 -16.12 9.75
N LEU A 285 -5.82 -15.35 10.50
CA LEU A 285 -6.33 -14.48 11.56
C LEU A 285 -6.96 -13.20 11.01
N CYS A 286 -6.53 -12.73 9.83
CA CYS A 286 -7.01 -11.47 9.25
C CYS A 286 -8.52 -11.46 8.98
N PRO A 287 -9.16 -12.51 8.41
CA PRO A 287 -10.61 -12.56 8.27
C PRO A 287 -11.37 -12.40 9.58
N LEU A 288 -10.86 -12.99 10.68
CA LEU A 288 -11.48 -12.88 12.00
C LEU A 288 -11.44 -11.44 12.51
N VAL A 289 -10.30 -10.78 12.34
CA VAL A 289 -10.11 -9.36 12.72
C VAL A 289 -10.98 -8.45 11.87
N MET A 290 -11.00 -8.66 10.55
CA MET A 290 -11.84 -7.87 9.64
C MET A 290 -13.33 -8.09 9.90
N TRP A 291 -13.74 -9.32 10.24
CA TRP A 291 -15.12 -9.61 10.62
C TRP A 291 -15.50 -8.95 11.95
N TRP A 292 -14.60 -8.93 12.94
CA TRP A 292 -14.79 -8.14 14.15
C TRP A 292 -14.87 -6.65 13.85
N GLY A 293 -14.10 -6.15 12.89
CA GLY A 293 -14.17 -4.77 12.41
C GLY A 293 -15.46 -4.41 11.68
N LYS A 294 -16.24 -5.39 11.21
CA LYS A 294 -17.48 -5.18 10.47
C LYS A 294 -18.49 -4.39 11.32
N GLY A 295 -18.93 -3.23 10.81
CA GLY A 295 -19.84 -2.32 11.53
C GLY A 295 -19.19 -1.51 12.65
N ARG A 296 -17.91 -1.71 12.95
CA ARG A 296 -17.10 -0.88 13.85
C ARG A 296 -16.22 0.11 13.10
N TYR A 297 -15.83 -0.24 11.87
CA TYR A 297 -15.14 0.66 10.98
C TYR A 297 -16.12 1.63 10.33
N ARG A 298 -15.66 2.86 10.12
CA ARG A 298 -16.38 3.88 9.35
C ARG A 298 -16.28 3.50 7.88
N ASP A 299 -17.41 3.09 7.30
CA ASP A 299 -17.52 2.78 5.88
C ASP A 299 -17.73 4.09 5.09
N GLN A 300 -16.70 4.55 4.41
CA GLN A 300 -16.84 5.65 3.44
C GLN A 300 -17.33 5.07 2.09
N PRO A 301 -18.36 5.68 1.46
CA PRO A 301 -18.80 5.26 0.14
C PRO A 301 -17.68 5.51 -0.89
N PRO A 302 -17.65 4.75 -2.02
CA PRO A 302 -16.63 4.93 -3.05
C PRO A 302 -16.64 6.38 -3.56
N SER A 303 -15.54 7.10 -3.37
CA SER A 303 -15.42 8.54 -3.69
C SER A 303 -15.29 8.83 -5.19
N GLY A 304 -15.38 7.79 -6.04
CA GLY A 304 -15.08 7.87 -7.46
C GLY A 304 -13.58 7.76 -7.72
N SER A 305 -13.21 7.20 -8.88
CA SER A 305 -11.80 7.03 -9.25
C SER A 305 -11.29 8.26 -10.02
N VAL A 306 -10.20 8.86 -9.54
CA VAL A 306 -9.47 9.97 -10.19
C VAL A 306 -8.77 9.51 -11.48
N LEU A 307 -8.33 8.25 -11.54
CA LEU A 307 -7.58 7.69 -12.66
C LEU A 307 -8.36 7.71 -13.97
N GLY A 308 -9.67 7.44 -13.93
CA GLY A 308 -10.52 7.41 -15.11
C GLY A 308 -10.63 8.78 -15.80
N PRO A 309 -11.05 9.83 -15.08
CA PRO A 309 -10.97 11.21 -15.53
C PRO A 309 -9.56 11.60 -15.98
N ALA A 310 -8.51 11.32 -15.19
CA ALA A 310 -7.14 11.73 -15.50
C ALA A 310 -6.64 11.19 -16.85
N LEU A 311 -6.83 9.88 -17.11
CA LEU A 311 -6.48 9.26 -18.38
C LEU A 311 -7.29 9.86 -19.53
N ARG A 312 -8.58 10.10 -19.34
CA ARG A 312 -9.42 10.74 -20.37
C ARG A 312 -8.96 12.16 -20.67
N THR A 313 -8.64 12.96 -19.66
CA THR A 313 -8.09 14.31 -19.79
C THR A 313 -6.77 14.27 -20.55
N PHE A 314 -5.85 13.38 -20.17
CA PHE A 314 -4.56 13.23 -20.83
C PHE A 314 -4.69 12.84 -22.31
N PHE A 315 -5.51 11.82 -22.62
CA PHE A 315 -5.74 11.42 -24.02
C PHE A 315 -6.49 12.48 -24.82
N PHE A 316 -7.36 13.26 -24.17
CA PHE A 316 -8.05 14.37 -24.79
C PHE A 316 -7.09 15.54 -25.09
N ALA A 317 -6.18 15.87 -24.17
CA ALA A 317 -5.11 16.86 -24.36
C ALA A 317 -4.15 16.45 -25.48
N GLN A 318 -3.90 15.15 -25.62
CA GLN A 318 -3.02 14.60 -26.64
C GLN A 318 -3.63 14.60 -28.06
N ARG A 319 -4.94 14.81 -28.18
CA ARG A 319 -5.64 14.78 -29.46
C ARG A 319 -5.16 15.93 -30.35
N GLY A 320 -4.60 15.59 -31.52
CA GLY A 320 -4.04 16.55 -32.47
C GLY A 320 -2.56 16.91 -32.26
N ARG A 321 -1.93 16.44 -31.17
CA ARG A 321 -0.50 16.68 -30.87
C ARG A 321 0.41 15.51 -31.20
N TRP A 322 -0.18 14.32 -31.39
CA TRP A 322 0.54 13.11 -31.75
C TRP A 322 1.09 13.14 -33.18
N SER A 323 2.36 12.77 -33.33
CA SER A 323 3.09 12.66 -34.59
C SER A 323 3.96 11.39 -34.57
N ILE A 324 4.20 10.81 -35.75
CA ILE A 324 5.08 9.64 -35.92
C ILE A 324 6.52 9.96 -35.49
N ASN A 325 6.96 11.21 -35.64
CA ASN A 325 8.26 11.66 -35.12
C ASN A 325 8.17 11.92 -33.60
N PRO A 326 8.90 11.17 -32.74
CA PRO A 326 8.85 11.31 -31.29
C PRO A 326 9.32 12.69 -30.78
N VAL A 327 10.28 13.32 -31.47
CA VAL A 327 10.77 14.67 -31.11
C VAL A 327 9.70 15.72 -31.36
N LYS A 328 8.92 15.56 -32.45
CA LYS A 328 7.81 16.46 -32.78
C LYS A 328 6.66 16.29 -31.79
N THR A 329 6.33 15.05 -31.42
CA THR A 329 5.32 14.77 -30.39
C THR A 329 5.72 15.36 -29.05
N TRP A 330 6.97 15.19 -28.62
CA TRP A 330 7.46 15.77 -27.37
C TRP A 330 7.37 17.30 -27.36
N ARG A 331 7.79 17.96 -28.45
CA ARG A 331 7.66 19.43 -28.61
C ARG A 331 6.21 19.90 -28.56
N ASN A 332 5.30 19.21 -29.24
CA ASN A 332 3.87 19.54 -29.24
C ASN A 332 3.22 19.33 -27.85
N MET A 333 3.74 18.41 -27.05
CA MET A 333 3.27 18.20 -25.67
C MET A 333 3.84 19.21 -24.67
N HIS A 334 4.98 19.86 -24.98
CA HIS A 334 5.67 20.81 -24.10
C HIS A 334 5.52 22.28 -24.58
N ASP A 335 4.50 22.58 -25.37
CA ASP A 335 4.25 23.93 -25.90
C ASP A 335 3.60 24.89 -24.87
N GLY A 336 3.42 24.46 -23.62
CA GLY A 336 2.79 25.22 -22.54
C GLY A 336 1.26 25.28 -22.58
N THR A 337 0.63 24.78 -23.67
CA THR A 337 -0.83 24.80 -23.83
C THR A 337 -1.47 23.42 -23.61
N PHE A 338 -0.69 22.42 -23.19
CA PHE A 338 -1.14 21.03 -23.06
C PHE A 338 -2.28 20.89 -22.04
N TRP A 339 -2.05 21.34 -20.80
CA TRP A 339 -3.05 21.30 -19.73
C TRP A 339 -4.06 22.46 -19.82
N GLU A 340 -3.62 23.63 -20.28
CA GLU A 340 -4.47 24.81 -20.46
C GLU A 340 -5.66 24.57 -21.40
N ASN A 341 -5.46 23.80 -22.47
CA ASN A 341 -6.51 23.54 -23.46
C ASN A 341 -7.57 22.53 -22.98
N VAL A 342 -7.32 21.84 -21.87
CA VAL A 342 -8.23 20.85 -21.29
C VAL A 342 -8.83 21.30 -19.97
N LYS A 343 -8.65 22.58 -19.59
CA LYS A 343 -9.32 23.20 -18.45
C LYS A 343 -10.83 23.33 -18.71
N PRO A 344 -11.69 22.86 -17.78
CA PRO A 344 -13.14 23.01 -17.87
C PRO A 344 -13.62 24.42 -18.23
N SER A 345 -12.96 25.47 -17.75
CA SER A 345 -13.28 26.88 -18.05
C SER A 345 -13.19 27.26 -19.52
N ARG A 346 -12.42 26.53 -20.34
CA ARG A 346 -12.28 26.77 -21.78
C ARG A 346 -13.48 26.26 -22.58
N PHE A 347 -14.33 25.42 -21.98
CA PHE A 347 -15.50 24.86 -22.64
C PHE A 347 -16.77 25.57 -22.18
N SER A 348 -17.61 25.98 -23.14
CA SER A 348 -19.00 26.33 -22.86
C SER A 348 -19.78 25.10 -22.42
N ASP A 349 -20.88 25.29 -21.66
CA ASP A 349 -21.71 24.19 -21.14
C ASP A 349 -22.25 23.25 -22.24
N ALA A 350 -22.39 23.72 -23.49
CA ALA A 350 -22.79 22.92 -24.64
C ALA A 350 -21.65 22.07 -25.23
N THR A 351 -20.39 22.52 -25.10
CA THR A 351 -19.19 21.86 -25.65
C THR A 351 -18.44 21.01 -24.64
N ARG A 352 -18.70 21.17 -23.34
CA ARG A 352 -18.01 20.45 -22.28
C ARG A 352 -18.39 18.97 -22.31
N PRO A 353 -17.40 18.05 -22.37
CA PRO A 353 -17.70 16.63 -22.30
C PRO A 353 -18.37 16.27 -20.97
N LYS A 354 -19.45 15.49 -20.99
CA LYS A 354 -20.23 15.10 -19.79
C LYS A 354 -19.43 14.37 -18.69
N TRP A 355 -18.25 13.85 -19.02
CA TRP A 355 -17.36 13.18 -18.08
C TRP A 355 -16.41 14.13 -17.33
N MET A 356 -16.36 15.40 -17.73
CA MET A 356 -15.55 16.45 -17.12
C MET A 356 -16.35 17.10 -15.98
N THR A 357 -16.35 16.42 -14.83
CA THR A 357 -17.12 16.80 -13.62
C THR A 357 -16.28 17.51 -12.56
N TYR A 358 -15.06 17.91 -12.91
CA TYR A 358 -14.05 18.53 -12.05
C TYR A 358 -13.79 19.97 -12.50
N ASP A 359 -13.07 20.74 -11.68
CA ASP A 359 -12.73 22.14 -11.93
C ASP A 359 -11.32 22.30 -12.54
N ASP A 360 -10.94 23.54 -12.82
CA ASP A 360 -9.63 23.87 -13.40
C ASP A 360 -8.48 23.53 -12.45
N ALA A 361 -8.68 23.72 -11.14
CA ALA A 361 -7.68 23.42 -10.12
C ALA A 361 -7.31 21.93 -10.13
N TRP A 362 -8.30 21.04 -10.28
CA TRP A 362 -8.05 19.61 -10.44
C TRP A 362 -7.20 19.27 -11.69
N VAL A 363 -7.32 20.04 -12.78
CA VAL A 363 -6.47 19.86 -13.97
C VAL A 363 -5.03 20.33 -13.71
N ASP A 364 -4.86 21.38 -12.91
CA ASP A 364 -3.55 21.87 -12.49
C ASP A 364 -2.83 20.91 -11.53
N GLU A 365 -3.57 20.01 -10.88
CA GLU A 365 -3.04 18.94 -10.02
C GLU A 365 -2.58 17.67 -10.79
N LEU A 366 -2.91 17.52 -12.09
CA LEU A 366 -2.52 16.38 -12.94
C LEU A 366 -1.08 16.47 -13.45
#